data_AF-A0A526UVF8-F1
#
_entry.id   AF-A0A526UVF8-F1
#
_cell.length_a   1.000
_cell.length_b   1.000
_cell.length_c   1.000
_cell.angle_alpha   90.00
_cell.angle_beta   90.00
_cell.angle_gamma   90.00
#
_symmetry.space_group_name_H-M   'P 1'
#
loop_
_entity.id
_entity.type
_entity.pdbx_description
1 polymer ?
#
loop_
_entity_poly.entity_id
_entity_poly.type
_entity_poly.pdbx_seq_one_letter_code
_entity_poly.pdbx_strand_id
1 'polypeptide(L)' 'MATRIDRRMAKLKAEGRPALVTYFMGGDPDYDTSLSIMKALPKAGADIIELGMPFS' A
#
# COMPACT_ATOMS: atom_id res chain seq x y z
N MET A 1 0.53 -6.19 -21.30
CA MET A 1 1.31 -6.68 -20.13
C MET A 1 0.53 -6.40 -18.86
N ALA A 2 0.43 -7.35 -17.93
CA ALA A 2 -0.28 -7.14 -16.66
C ALA A 2 0.58 -6.37 -15.65
N THR A 3 0.00 -5.34 -15.02
CA THR A 3 0.66 -4.49 -14.02
C THR A 3 0.80 -5.20 -12.66
N ARG A 4 1.41 -4.54 -11.67
CA ARG A 4 1.41 -5.03 -10.28
C ARG A 4 0.00 -5.05 -9.68
N ILE A 5 -0.82 -4.04 -10.02
CA ILE A 5 -2.20 -3.91 -9.53
C ILE A 5 -3.06 -5.03 -10.12
N ASP A 6 -2.98 -5.27 -11.43
CA ASP A 6 -3.74 -6.35 -12.09
C ASP A 6 -3.46 -7.72 -11.45
N ARG A 7 -2.18 -8.00 -11.20
CA ARG A 7 -1.76 -9.26 -10.54
C ARG A 7 -2.28 -9.38 -9.12
N ARG A 8 -2.28 -8.29 -8.33
CA ARG A 8 -2.82 -8.33 -6.95
C ARG A 8 -4.32 -8.53 -6.96
N MET A 9 -5.06 -7.81 -7.79
CA MET A 9 -6.52 -7.93 -7.88
C MET A 9 -6.96 -9.32 -8.36
N ALA A 10 -6.26 -9.90 -9.34
CA ALA A 10 -6.53 -11.27 -9.78
C ALA A 10 -6.34 -12.31 -8.66
N LYS A 11 -5.26 -12.17 -7.86
CA LYS A 11 -5.01 -13.03 -6.69
C LYS A 11 -6.11 -12.88 -5.63
N LEU A 12 -6.49 -11.65 -5.30
CA LEU A 12 -7.55 -11.39 -4.31
C LEU A 12 -8.91 -11.95 -4.73
N LYS A 13 -9.23 -11.85 -6.01
CA LYS A 13 -10.43 -12.46 -6.58
C LYS A 13 -10.41 -13.99 -6.43
N ALA A 14 -9.27 -14.62 -6.68
CA ALA A 14 -9.09 -16.06 -6.46
C ALA A 14 -9.17 -16.47 -4.99
N GLU A 15 -8.75 -15.60 -4.07
CA GLU A 15 -8.88 -15.77 -2.62
C GLU A 15 -10.31 -15.49 -2.11
N GLY A 16 -11.21 -14.95 -2.93
CA GLY A 16 -12.60 -14.66 -2.54
C GLY A 16 -12.73 -13.55 -1.49
N ARG A 17 -11.73 -12.65 -1.39
CA ARG A 17 -11.71 -11.60 -0.37
C ARG A 17 -11.51 -10.20 -0.98
N PRO A 18 -11.98 -9.13 -0.32
CA PRO A 18 -11.73 -7.76 -0.77
C PRO A 18 -10.26 -7.36 -0.60
N ALA A 19 -9.86 -6.30 -1.32
CA ALA A 19 -8.57 -5.64 -1.16
C ALA A 19 -8.58 -4.67 0.03
N LEU A 20 -7.51 -4.66 0.82
CA LEU A 20 -7.21 -3.58 1.75
C LEU A 20 -6.26 -2.58 1.09
N VAL A 21 -6.74 -1.37 0.86
CA VAL A 21 -5.94 -0.26 0.32
C VAL A 21 -5.68 0.73 1.45
N THR A 22 -4.40 1.02 1.73
CA THR A 22 -4.01 1.92 2.81
C THR A 22 -3.33 3.16 2.26
N TYR A 23 -3.73 4.32 2.76
CA TYR A 23 -3.13 5.61 2.44
C TYR A 23 -2.31 6.15 3.62
N PHE A 24 -1.19 6.80 3.32
CA PHE A 24 -0.48 7.68 4.26
C PHE A 24 0.32 8.74 3.51
N MET A 25 0.68 9.82 4.20
CA MET A 25 1.50 10.88 3.62
C MET A 25 2.99 10.52 3.69
N GLY A 26 3.68 10.63 2.56
CA GLY A 26 5.12 10.45 2.51
C GLY A 26 5.84 11.53 3.31
N GLY A 27 6.75 11.11 4.20
CA GLY A 27 7.51 12.01 5.06
C GLY A 27 6.80 12.44 6.35
N ASP A 28 5.56 12.02 6.60
CA ASP A 28 4.84 12.28 7.85
C ASP A 28 5.05 11.13 8.87
N PRO A 29 5.33 11.41 10.16
CA PRO A 29 5.75 12.70 10.72
C PRO A 29 7.21 13.07 10.39
N ASP A 30 8.01 12.09 9.99
CA ASP A 30 9.40 12.25 9.58
C ASP A 30 9.79 11.12 8.60
N TYR A 31 10.99 11.21 8.00
CA TYR A 31 11.46 10.23 7.02
C TYR A 31 11.56 8.80 7.57
N ASP A 32 12.14 8.64 8.77
CA ASP A 32 12.42 7.31 9.34
C ASP A 32 11.12 6.62 9.75
N THR A 33 10.19 7.37 10.35
CA THR A 33 8.86 6.88 10.72
C THR A 33 8.05 6.54 9.47
N SER A 34 8.02 7.41 8.46
CA SER A 34 7.32 7.17 7.19
C SER A 34 7.86 5.92 6.46
N LEU A 35 9.19 5.73 6.44
CA LEU A 35 9.82 4.54 5.87
C LEU A 35 9.49 3.27 6.66
N SER A 36 9.46 3.35 7.99
CA SER A 36 9.06 2.24 8.87
C SER A 36 7.62 1.81 8.59
N ILE A 37 6.69 2.77 8.48
CA ILE A 37 5.29 2.53 8.13
C ILE A 37 5.19 1.83 6.76
N MET A 38 5.85 2.37 5.73
CA MET A 38 5.84 1.78 4.38
C MET A 38 6.28 0.31 4.37
N LYS A 39 7.31 -0.03 5.15
CA LYS A 39 7.84 -1.41 5.26
C LYS A 39 6.93 -2.33 6.07
N ALA A 40 6.18 -1.81 7.04
CA ALA A 40 5.31 -2.58 7.92
C ALA A 40 3.97 -2.95 7.24
N LEU A 41 3.42 -2.05 6.42
CA LEU A 41 2.09 -2.20 5.81
C LEU A 41 1.84 -3.54 5.08
N PRO A 42 2.78 -4.09 4.27
CA PRO A 42 2.56 -5.40 3.63
C PRO A 42 2.36 -6.54 4.63
N LYS A 43 3.09 -6.51 5.77
CA LYS A 43 2.96 -7.52 6.83
C LYS A 43 1.68 -7.33 7.64
N ALA A 44 1.19 -6.09 7.74
CA ALA A 44 -0.08 -5.76 8.40
C ALA A 44 -1.31 -6.09 7.52
N GLY A 45 -1.11 -6.49 6.26
CA GLY A 45 -2.18 -6.95 5.37
C GLY A 45 -2.58 -5.98 4.27
N ALA A 46 -1.86 -4.87 4.08
CA ALA A 46 -2.12 -3.96 2.97
C ALA A 46 -1.86 -4.67 1.62
N ASP A 47 -2.86 -4.64 0.75
CA ASP A 47 -2.79 -5.18 -0.61
C ASP A 47 -2.23 -4.15 -1.60
N ILE A 48 -2.58 -2.89 -1.38
CA ILE A 48 -2.11 -1.72 -2.12
C ILE A 48 -1.75 -0.63 -1.12
N ILE A 49 -0.61 0.02 -1.34
CA ILE A 49 -0.17 1.17 -0.58
C ILE A 49 -0.30 2.39 -1.47
N GLU A 50 -1.13 3.33 -1.05
CA GLU A 50 -1.24 4.66 -1.64
C GLU A 50 -0.31 5.60 -0.85
N LEU A 51 0.68 6.15 -1.54
CA LEU A 51 1.65 7.08 -0.96
C LEU A 51 1.32 8.50 -1.41
N GLY A 52 0.93 9.35 -0.48
CA GLY A 52 0.74 10.77 -0.73
C GLY A 52 2.06 11.50 -0.89
N MET A 53 2.15 12.41 -1.87
CA MET A 53 3.22 13.40 -1.94
C MET A 53 2.75 14.68 -1.23
N PRO A 54 3.50 15.21 -0.24
CA PRO A 54 3.13 16.44 0.42
C PRO A 54 3.23 17.63 -0.55
N PHE A 55 2.31 18.59 -0.41
CA PHE A 55 2.27 19.85 -1.16
C PHE A 55 1.76 20.97 -0.24
N SER A 56 2.03 22.24 -0.60
CA SER A 56 1.54 23.44 0.08
C SER A 56 0.52 24.18 -0.78
#